data_AF-A0A2U3B580-F1
#
_entry.id   AF-A0A2U3B580-F1
#
_cell.length_a   1.000
_cell.length_b   1.000
_cell.length_c   1.000
_cell.angle_alpha   90.00
_cell.angle_beta   90.00
_cell.angle_gamma   90.00
#
_symmetry.space_group_name_H-M   'P 1'
#
loop_
_entity.id
_entity.type
_entity.pdbx_description
1 polymer ?
#
loop_
_entity_poly.entity_id
_entity_poly.type
_entity_poly.pdbx_seq_one_letter_code
_entity_poly.pdbx_strand_id
1 'polypeptide(L)' 'MDSNVSSLKKISQLKKDFHANIQAATQRTESSSSISLLTREELSELESVWIQLCVWKQNQATAS' A
#
# COMPACT_ATOMS: atom_id res chain seq x y z
N MET A 1 -13.98 3.66 -22.27
CA MET A 1 -13.31 2.48 -21.65
C MET A 1 -12.28 2.89 -20.59
N ASP A 2 -12.26 4.17 -20.20
CA ASP A 2 -11.05 4.84 -19.70
C ASP A 2 -10.97 4.90 -18.18
N SER A 3 -12.12 4.87 -17.50
CA SER A 3 -12.19 4.92 -16.03
C SER A 3 -11.60 3.67 -15.36
N ASN A 4 -11.73 2.50 -16.00
CA ASN A 4 -11.21 1.25 -15.45
C ASN A 4 -9.68 1.19 -15.56
N VAL A 5 -9.13 1.65 -16.70
CA VAL A 5 -7.68 1.73 -16.93
C VAL A 5 -7.03 2.74 -15.98
N SER A 6 -7.67 3.89 -15.73
CA SER A 6 -7.19 4.87 -14.75
C SER A 6 -7.15 4.31 -13.33
N SER A 7 -8.17 3.53 -12.95
CA SER A 7 -8.25 2.90 -11.62
C SER A 7 -7.18 1.83 -11.42
N LEU A 8 -6.92 1.00 -12.43
CA LEU A 8 -5.84 0.00 -12.39
C LEU A 8 -4.45 0.64 -12.29
N LYS A 9 -4.23 1.77 -12.96
CA LYS A 9 -2.97 2.54 -12.85
C LYS A 9 -2.77 3.08 -11.43
N LYS A 10 -3.82 3.62 -10.80
CA LYS A 10 -3.77 4.09 -9.41
C LYS A 10 -3.43 2.97 -8.44
N ILE A 11 -4.11 1.82 -8.54
CA ILE A 11 -3.84 0.66 -7.69
C ILE A 11 -2.40 0.16 -7.88
N SER A 12 -1.92 0.11 -9.13
CA SER A 12 -0.54 -0.30 -9.43
C SER A 12 0.49 0.64 -8.82
N GLN A 13 0.21 1.94 -8.79
CA GLN A 13 1.09 2.91 -8.13
C GLN A 13 1.08 2.73 -6.61
N LEU A 14 -0.10 2.56 -6.01
CA LEU A 14 -0.22 2.32 -4.57
C LEU A 14 0.53 1.06 -4.11
N LYS A 15 0.52 -0.03 -4.90
CA LYS A 15 1.33 -1.23 -4.64
C LYS A 15 2.83 -0.91 -4.60
N LYS A 16 3.32 -0.13 -5.57
CA LYS A 16 4.74 0.29 -5.59
C LYS A 16 5.09 1.12 -4.37
N ASP A 17 4.23 2.07 -4.01
CA ASP A 17 4.45 2.94 -2.86
C ASP A 17 4.46 2.14 -1.55
N PHE A 18 3.57 1.15 -1.42
CA PHE A 18 3.55 0.23 -0.29
C PHE A 18 4.90 -0.50 -0.14
N HIS A 19 5.38 -1.15 -1.20
CA HIS A 19 6.65 -1.86 -1.15
C HIS A 19 7.85 -0.94 -0.88
N ALA A 20 7.87 0.27 -1.43
CA ALA A 20 8.90 1.25 -1.14
C ALA A 20 8.91 1.66 0.34
N ASN A 21 7.73 1.87 0.94
CA ASN A 21 7.59 2.18 2.35
C ASN A 21 8.05 1.02 3.25
N ILE A 22 7.67 -0.22 2.91
CA ILE A 22 8.12 -1.43 3.62
C ILE A 22 9.65 -1.55 3.56
N GLN A 23 10.24 -1.39 2.37
CA GLN A 23 11.69 -1.46 2.20
C GLN A 23 12.42 -0.39 3.02
N ALA A 24 11.96 0.86 2.97
CA ALA A 24 12.53 1.96 3.74
C ALA A 24 12.40 1.74 5.26
N ALA A 25 11.26 1.18 5.71
CA ALA A 25 11.02 0.87 7.12
C ALA A 25 11.97 -0.24 7.62
N THR A 26 12.16 -1.29 6.82
CA THR A 26 13.08 -2.40 7.14
C THR A 26 14.54 -1.97 7.11
N GLN A 27 14.92 -1.03 6.24
CA GLN A 27 16.29 -0.50 6.18
C GLN A 27 16.63 0.45 7.33
N ARG A 28 15.66 1.21 7.84
CA ARG A 28 15.86 2.13 8.98
C ARG A 28 15.96 1.44 10.33
N THR A 29 15.48 0.21 10.42
CA THR A 29 15.42 -0.52 11.67
C THR A 29 16.46 -1.62 11.62
N GLU A 30 17.62 -1.35 12.21
CA GLU A 30 18.64 -2.34 12.52
C GLU A 30 17.96 -3.50 13.29
N SER A 31 17.58 -4.56 12.56
CA SER A 31 17.12 -5.88 13.06
C SER A 31 15.82 -6.00 13.89
N SER A 32 15.03 -4.95 14.15
CA SER A 32 13.87 -5.02 15.07
C SER A 32 12.55 -4.40 14.57
N SER A 33 12.31 -4.25 13.27
CA SER A 33 10.96 -3.87 12.81
C SER A 33 10.00 -5.03 12.90
N SER A 34 8.82 -4.83 13.48
CA SER A 34 7.73 -5.80 13.49
C SER A 34 7.31 -6.24 12.08
N ILE A 35 7.65 -5.45 11.05
CA ILE A 35 7.41 -5.78 9.65
C ILE A 35 8.22 -7.01 9.21
N SER A 36 9.43 -7.24 9.77
CA SER A 36 10.24 -8.42 9.42
C SER A 36 9.66 -9.74 9.98
N LEU A 37 8.70 -9.64 10.92
CA LEU A 37 8.01 -10.79 11.50
C LEU A 37 6.81 -11.24 10.66
N LEU A 38 6.34 -10.41 9.72
CA LEU A 38 5.18 -10.74 8.89
C LEU A 38 5.54 -11.81 7.87
N THR A 39 4.68 -12.82 7.79
CA THR A 39 4.68 -13.79 6.69
C THR A 39 4.35 -13.10 5.36
N ARG A 40 4.56 -13.82 4.24
CA ARG A 40 4.20 -13.29 2.92
C ARG A 40 2.70 -13.06 2.82
N GLU A 41 1.91 -13.93 3.43
CA GLU A 41 0.47 -13.90 3.49
C GLU A 41 0.00 -12.65 4.25
N GLU A 42 0.51 -12.44 5.47
CA GLU A 42 0.18 -11.26 6.29
C GLU A 42 0.62 -9.95 5.61
N LEU A 43 1.79 -9.95 4.95
CA LEU A 43 2.26 -8.78 4.19
C LEU A 43 1.35 -8.48 2.99
N SER A 44 0.83 -9.51 2.32
CA SER A 44 -0.13 -9.36 1.22
C SER A 44 -1.48 -8.83 1.70
N GLU A 45 -1.95 -9.29 2.86
CA GLU A 45 -3.17 -8.75 3.48
C GLU A 45 -2.97 -7.29 3.89
N LEU A 46 -1.82 -6.97 4.47
CA LEU A 46 -1.46 -5.61 4.84
C LEU A 46 -1.42 -4.68 3.60
N GLU A 47 -0.83 -5.14 2.49
CA GLU A 47 -0.87 -4.40 1.21
C GLU A 47 -2.31 -4.12 0.79
N SER A 48 -3.17 -5.14 0.80
CA SER A 48 -4.57 -5.02 0.39
C SER A 48 -5.33 -4.01 1.23
N VAL A 49 -5.23 -4.10 2.55
CA VAL A 49 -5.91 -3.19 3.49
C VAL A 49 -5.37 -1.76 3.35
N TRP A 50 -4.06 -1.59 3.20
CA TRP A 50 -3.44 -0.28 3.01
C TRP A 50 -3.89 0.39 1.70
N ILE A 51 -3.99 -0.36 0.60
CA ILE A 51 -4.50 0.15 -0.68
C ILE A 51 -5.97 0.60 -0.53
N GLN A 52 -6.81 -0.24 0.09
CA GLN A 52 -8.21 0.10 0.34
C GLN A 52 -8.34 1.39 1.15
N LEU A 53 -7.52 1.55 2.19
CA LEU A 53 -7.49 2.76 3.01
C LEU A 53 -7.08 3.99 2.18
N CYS A 54 -6.05 3.90 1.36
CA CYS A 54 -5.60 4.99 0.49
C CYS A 54 -6.68 5.40 -0.52
N VAL A 55 -7.37 4.44 -1.13
CA VAL A 55 -8.50 4.70 -2.04
C VAL A 55 -9.65 5.36 -1.30
N TRP A 56 -10.01 4.85 -0.12
CA TRP A 56 -11.07 5.44 0.69
C TRP A 56 -10.75 6.90 1.07
N LYS A 57 -9.51 7.19 1.52
CA LYS A 57 -9.07 8.56 1.85
C LYS A 57 -9.16 9.50 0.65
N GLN A 58 -8.75 9.04 -0.54
CA GLN A 58 -8.87 9.83 -1.77
C GLN A 58 -10.33 10.15 -2.10
N ASN A 59 -11.23 9.17 -1.93
CA ASN A 59 -12.66 9.37 -2.17
C ASN A 59 -13.30 10.33 -1.16
N GLN A 60 -12.84 10.36 0.09
CA GLN A 60 -13.27 11.36 1.07
C GLN A 60 -12.82 12.78 0.69
N ALA A 61 -11.59 12.94 0.20
CA ALA A 61 -11.06 14.23 -0.23
C ALA A 61 -11.79 14.81 -1.45
N THR A 62 -12.39 13.96 -2.30
CA THR A 62 -13.18 14.39 -3.45
C THR A 62 -14.66 14.66 -3.14
N ALA A 63 -15.09 14.44 -1.91
CA ALA A 63 -16.48 14.63 -1.46
C ALA A 63 -16.70 15.95 -0.69
N SER A 64 -15.64 16.76 -0.51
CA SER A 64 -15.68 18.12 0.04
C SER A 64 -15.50 19.15 -1.07
#